data_AF-A0A0N4UNI7-F1
#
_entry.id   AF-A0A0N4UNI7-F1
#
_cell.length_a   1.000
_cell.length_b   1.000
_cell.length_c   1.000
_cell.angle_alpha   90.00
_cell.angle_beta   90.00
_cell.angle_gamma   90.00
#
_symmetry.space_group_name_H-M   'P 1'
#
loop_
_entity.id
_entity.type
_entity.pdbx_description
1 polymer ?
#
loop_
_entity_poly.entity_id
_entity_poly.type
_entity_poly.pdbx_seq_one_letter_code
_entity_poly.pdbx_strand_id
1 'polypeptide(L)'
;MAYINVEFQIPLQNRMFVERPCGENMVHTELCYYDVTYNFITNCRKISNCVCMNGYYLENGSCLELPTTTMDPEKAANLQRLAMRIF
;
A
#
# COMPACT_ATOMS: atom_id res chain seq x y z
N MET A 1 -23.51 -2.20 -25.89
CA MET A 1 -23.32 -3.09 -24.73
C MET A 1 -22.86 -2.24 -23.57
N ALA A 2 -23.75 -1.90 -22.64
CA ALA A 2 -23.39 -1.10 -21.47
C ALA A 2 -22.78 -2.04 -20.42
N TYR A 3 -21.50 -1.86 -20.12
CA TYR A 3 -20.88 -2.49 -18.96
C TYR A 3 -21.55 -1.86 -17.73
N ILE A 4 -22.48 -2.59 -17.11
CA ILE A 4 -22.89 -2.28 -15.75
C ILE A 4 -21.61 -2.46 -14.94
N ASN A 5 -20.96 -1.36 -14.60
CA ASN A 5 -19.98 -1.33 -13.53
C ASN A 5 -20.76 -1.68 -12.27
N VAL A 6 -20.96 -2.98 -12.03
CA VAL A 6 -21.35 -3.46 -10.71
C VAL A 6 -20.12 -3.20 -9.87
N GLU A 7 -20.04 -1.99 -9.30
CA GLU A 7 -19.12 -1.71 -8.22
C GLU A 7 -19.54 -2.65 -7.10
N PHE A 8 -18.92 -3.85 -7.09
CA PHE A 8 -19.14 -4.81 -6.05
C PHE A 8 -18.61 -4.20 -4.76
N GLN A 9 -19.52 -3.65 -3.96
CA GLN A 9 -19.20 -3.00 -2.71
C GLN A 9 -18.77 -4.08 -1.72
N ILE A 10 -17.48 -4.09 -1.38
CA ILE A 10 -16.94 -5.00 -0.36
C ILE A 10 -17.61 -4.65 0.97
N PRO A 11 -18.30 -5.62 1.63
CA PRO A 11 -18.94 -5.37 2.93
C PRO A 11 -17.92 -4.91 3.97
N LEU A 12 -18.28 -3.89 4.75
CA LEU A 12 -17.38 -3.30 5.75
C LEU A 12 -16.86 -4.30 6.79
N GLN A 13 -17.66 -5.31 7.14
CA GLN A 13 -17.35 -6.26 8.22
C GLN A 13 -16.24 -7.27 7.86
N ASN A 14 -15.95 -7.43 6.57
CA ASN A 14 -15.03 -8.44 6.07
C ASN A 14 -14.00 -7.83 5.12
N ARG A 15 -13.74 -6.53 5.23
CA ARG A 15 -12.71 -5.87 4.43
C ARG A 15 -11.35 -6.02 5.09
N MET A 16 -10.32 -6.25 4.28
CA MET A 16 -8.93 -6.18 4.73
C MET A 16 -8.06 -5.46 3.70
N PHE A 17 -6.99 -4.86 4.18
CA PHE A 17 -5.97 -4.25 3.35
C PHE A 17 -4.86 -5.27 3.10
N VAL A 18 -4.50 -5.47 1.83
CA VAL A 18 -3.43 -6.39 1.42
C VAL A 18 -2.42 -5.60 0.62
N GLU A 19 -1.16 -5.68 1.04
CA GLU A 19 -0.06 -5.12 0.27
C GLU A 19 0.43 -6.15 -0.75
N ARG A 20 0.57 -5.71 -2.01
CA ARG A 20 1.06 -6.52 -3.12
C ARG A 20 2.30 -5.87 -3.71
N PRO A 21 3.34 -6.66 -4.05
CA PRO A 21 4.52 -6.11 -4.72
C PRO A 21 4.14 -5.60 -6.12
N CYS A 22 4.64 -4.41 -6.48
CA CYS A 22 4.47 -3.82 -7.82
C CYS A 22 5.76 -3.24 -8.41
N GLY A 23 6.89 -3.47 -7.74
CA GLY A 23 8.21 -3.04 -8.17
C GLY A 23 9.26 -3.43 -7.15
N GLU A 24 10.51 -3.09 -7.44
CA GLU A 24 11.61 -3.30 -6.50
C GLU A 24 11.43 -2.40 -5.28
N ASN A 25 11.26 -3.01 -4.11
CA ASN A 25 10.93 -2.33 -2.85
C ASN A 25 9.67 -1.45 -2.91
N MET A 26 8.71 -1.80 -3.78
CA MET A 26 7.45 -1.10 -3.92
C MET A 26 6.24 -2.01 -3.75
N VAL A 27 5.22 -1.48 -3.07
CA VAL A 27 3.93 -2.14 -2.87
C VAL A 27 2.78 -1.23 -3.26
N HIS A 28 1.67 -1.84 -3.65
CA HIS A 28 0.38 -1.18 -3.68
C HIS A 28 -0.58 -1.90 -2.74
N THR A 29 -1.58 -1.16 -2.30
CA THR A 29 -2.60 -1.64 -1.39
C THR A 29 -3.84 -2.03 -2.18
N GLU A 30 -4.35 -3.21 -1.88
CA GLU A 30 -5.64 -3.70 -2.31
C GLU A 30 -6.60 -3.73 -1.13
N LEU A 31 -7.84 -3.36 -1.38
CA LEU A 31 -8.96 -3.65 -0.50
C LEU A 31 -9.58 -4.96 -0.94
N CYS A 32 -9.53 -5.98 -0.10
CA CYS A 32 -10.07 -7.30 -0.41
C CYS A 32 -11.21 -7.66 0.53
N TYR A 33 -12.07 -8.58 0.07
CA TYR A 33 -13.00 -9.30 0.93
C TYR A 33 -12.28 -10.51 1.55
N TYR A 34 -12.36 -10.63 2.87
CA TYR A 34 -11.87 -11.76 3.63
C TYR A 34 -13.06 -12.65 4.01
N ASP A 35 -13.10 -13.84 3.46
CA ASP A 35 -14.08 -14.85 3.82
C ASP A 35 -13.64 -15.53 5.12
N VAL A 36 -14.30 -15.20 6.22
CA VAL A 36 -14.03 -15.79 7.54
C VAL A 36 -14.45 -17.25 7.64
N THR A 37 -15.42 -17.68 6.83
CA THR A 37 -15.95 -19.05 6.84
C THR A 37 -14.94 -20.03 6.27
N TYR A 38 -14.26 -19.62 5.20
CA TYR A 38 -13.29 -20.45 4.49
C TYR A 38 -11.84 -19.99 4.63
N ASN A 39 -11.59 -18.91 5.39
CA ASN A 39 -10.27 -18.33 5.65
C ASN A 39 -9.47 -18.03 4.37
N PHE A 40 -10.10 -17.40 3.38
CA PHE A 40 -9.43 -16.97 2.16
C PHE A 40 -9.80 -15.56 1.74
N ILE A 41 -8.95 -14.97 0.90
CA ILE A 41 -9.06 -13.61 0.42
C ILE A 41 -9.58 -13.63 -1.02
N THR A 42 -10.58 -12.83 -1.33
CA THR A 42 -11.15 -12.70 -2.67
C THR A 42 -11.62 -11.28 -2.94
N ASN A 43 -12.06 -11.01 -4.17
CA ASN A 43 -12.62 -9.73 -4.60
C ASN A 43 -11.73 -8.53 -4.23
N CYS A 44 -10.43 -8.63 -4.51
CA CYS A 44 -9.45 -7.58 -4.28
C CYS A 44 -9.60 -6.45 -5.31
N ARG A 45 -9.65 -5.21 -4.84
CA ARG A 45 -9.60 -3.99 -5.66
C ARG A 45 -8.38 -3.17 -5.27
N LYS A 46 -7.54 -2.82 -6.24
CA LYS A 46 -6.44 -1.87 -6.03
C LYS A 46 -6.99 -0.49 -5.63
N ILE A 47 -6.50 0.05 -4.52
CA ILE A 47 -6.93 1.34 -3.97
C ILE A 47 -5.80 2.36 -3.81
N SER A 48 -4.53 1.95 -3.96
CA SER A 48 -3.40 2.87 -3.96
C SER A 48 -2.49 2.66 -5.16
N ASN A 49 -1.70 3.69 -5.47
CA ASN A 49 -0.64 3.61 -6.46
C ASN A 49 0.52 2.76 -5.93
N CYS A 50 1.43 2.39 -6.82
CA CYS A 50 2.67 1.73 -6.42
C CYS A 50 3.55 2.74 -5.68
N VAL A 51 3.91 2.46 -4.44
CA VAL A 51 4.72 3.32 -3.57
C VAL A 51 5.84 2.51 -2.92
N CYS A 52 6.90 3.18 -2.46
CA CYS A 52 7.95 2.49 -1.71
C CYS A 52 7.38 1.83 -0.45
N MET A 53 7.90 0.65 -0.11
CA MET A 53 7.59 -0.04 1.13
C MET A 53 7.95 0.84 2.32
N ASN A 54 7.30 0.61 3.47
CA ASN A 54 7.68 1.28 4.70
C ASN A 54 9.16 1.00 5.01
N GLY A 55 9.90 2.04 5.41
CA GLY A 55 11.35 1.97 5.54
C GLY A 55 12.13 2.32 4.28
N TYR A 56 11.47 2.64 3.15
CA TYR A 56 12.11 3.05 1.91
C TYR A 56 11.62 4.42 1.45
N TYR A 57 12.46 5.18 0.76
CA TYR A 57 12.12 6.46 0.14
C TYR A 57 12.42 6.43 -1.36
N LEU A 58 11.66 7.20 -2.13
CA LEU A 58 11.84 7.27 -3.58
C LEU A 58 12.95 8.26 -3.91
N GLU A 59 14.02 7.79 -4.55
CA GLU A 59 15.12 8.62 -5.04
C GLU A 59 15.50 8.17 -6.45
N ASN A 60 15.49 9.12 -7.39
CA ASN A 60 15.82 8.87 -8.81
C ASN A 60 15.01 7.72 -9.46
N GLY A 61 13.77 7.51 -9.00
CA GLY A 61 12.90 6.44 -9.53
C GLY A 61 13.12 5.06 -8.90
N SER A 62 14.03 4.95 -7.93
CA SER A 62 14.28 3.72 -7.17
C SER A 62 13.92 3.91 -5.70
N CYS A 63 13.40 2.87 -5.06
CA CYS A 63 13.13 2.88 -3.64
C CYS A 63 14.38 2.43 -2.87
N LEU A 64 15.00 3.38 -2.16
CA LEU A 64 16.19 3.15 -1.35
C LEU A 64 15.82 3.02 0.11
N GLU A 65 16.52 2.13 0.82
CA GLU A 65 16.31 1.93 2.25
C GLU A 65 16.65 3.22 3.01
N LEU A 66 15.75 3.62 3.91
CA LEU A 66 16.03 4.71 4.84
C LEU A 66 17.24 4.31 5.68
N PRO A 67 18.24 5.17 5.87
CA PRO A 67 19.39 4.83 6.69
C PRO A 67 18.92 4.52 8.12
N THR A 68 18.96 3.24 8.50
CA THR A 68 18.58 2.74 9.83
C THR A 68 19.63 3.08 10.88
N THR A 69 20.82 3.50 10.45
CA THR A 69 21.95 3.84 11.32
C THR A 69 21.66 5.12 12.09
N THR A 70 21.07 4.98 13.28
CA THR A 70 21.18 5.91 14.41
C THR A 70 20.85 7.37 14.08
N MET A 71 19.91 7.61 13.16
CA MET A 71 19.37 8.94 12.98
C MET A 71 18.35 9.17 14.09
N ASP A 72 18.76 10.03 15.02
CA ASP A 72 17.93 10.77 15.96
C ASP A 72 16.45 10.78 15.52
N PRO A 73 15.49 10.32 16.34
CA PRO A 73 14.08 10.18 15.96
C PRO A 73 13.50 11.40 15.21
N GLU A 74 14.07 12.58 15.41
CA GLU A 74 13.74 13.81 14.68
C GLU A 74 14.08 13.77 13.17
N LYS A 75 15.24 13.23 12.78
CA LYS A 75 15.62 13.08 11.36
C LYS A 75 14.77 12.02 10.67
N ALA A 76 14.48 10.91 11.35
CA ALA A 76 13.58 9.88 10.83
C ALA A 76 12.16 10.45 10.59
N ALA A 77 11.63 11.21 11.53
CA ALA A 77 10.31 11.84 11.39
C ALA A 77 10.25 12.86 10.23
N ASN A 78 11.32 13.64 10.03
CA ASN A 78 11.37 14.62 8.94
C ASN A 78 11.49 13.95 7.56
N LEU A 79 12.27 12.87 7.42
CA LEU A 79 12.32 12.09 6.19
C LEU A 79 10.98 11.42 5.88
N GLN A 80 10.29 10.87 6.89
CA GLN A 80 8.94 10.32 6.72
C GLN A 80 7.94 11.39 6.23
N ARG A 81 8.02 12.62 6.77
CA ARG A 81 7.17 13.73 6.31
C ARG A 81 7.46 14.14 4.87
N LEU A 82 8.72 14.09 4.44
CA LEU A 82 9.09 14.36 3.06
C LEU A 82 8.58 13.27 2.12
N ALA A 83 8.67 11.99 2.52
CA ALA A 83 8.14 10.87 1.75
C ALA A 83 6.61 10.92 1.58
N MET A 84 5.88 11.46 2.57
CA MET A 84 4.42 11.59 2.52
C MET A 84 3.89 12.79 1.70
N ARG A 85 4.74 13.72 1.24
CA ARG A 85 4.30 14.94 0.51
C ARG A 85 3.97 14.72 -0.98
N ILE A 86 3.69 13.48 -1.39
CA ILE A 86 3.19 13.19 -2.75
C ILE A 86 1.69 12.87 -2.68
N PHE A 87 0.90 13.89 -2.35
CA PHE A 87 -0.52 14.04 -2.67
C PHE A 87 -0.78 15.52 -2.95
#